data_AF-A0A6G3XS63-F1
#
_entry.id   AF-A0A6G3XS63-F1
#
_cell.length_a   1.000
_cell.length_b   1.000
_cell.length_c   1.000
_cell.angle_alpha   90.00
_cell.angle_beta   90.00
_cell.angle_gamma   90.00
#
_symmetry.space_group_name_H-M   'P 1'
#
loop_
_entity.id
_entity.type
_entity.pdbx_description
1 polymer ?
#
loop_
_entity_poly.entity_id
_entity_poly.type
_entity_poly.pdbx_seq_one_letter_code
_entity_poly.pdbx_strand_id
1 'polypeptide(L)' 'MGNGFLARHLRSLAGRHGGTLVLAAGVSWAAHTSPADFAREAALVEEKIAACLASGERLVFFSTASTGM' A
#
# COMPACT_ATOMS: atom_id res chain seq x y z
N MET A 1 -6.08 -3.40 0.97
CA MET A 1 -5.70 -2.92 2.31
C MET A 1 -5.69 -1.40 2.34
N GLY A 2 -6.13 -0.81 3.45
CA GLY A 2 -6.33 0.64 3.60
C GLY A 2 -7.81 1.03 3.71
N ASN A 3 -8.07 2.25 4.17
CA ASN A 3 -9.45 2.77 4.34
C ASN A 3 -9.66 4.18 3.74
N GLY A 4 -8.64 4.71 3.04
CA GLY A 4 -8.68 6.01 2.38
C GLY A 4 -9.37 5.99 1.00
N PHE A 5 -9.27 7.10 0.28
CA PHE A 5 -9.92 7.32 -1.02
C PHE A 5 -9.69 6.17 -2.01
N LEU A 6 -8.43 5.80 -2.27
CA LEU A 6 -8.10 4.71 -3.20
C LEU A 6 -8.67 3.36 -2.73
N ALA A 7 -8.50 3.04 -1.45
CA ALA A 7 -8.98 1.76 -0.92
C ALA A 7 -10.51 1.59 -1.02
N ARG A 8 -11.28 2.68 -0.87
CA ARG A 8 -12.74 2.65 -1.06
C ARG A 8 -13.12 2.43 -2.53
N HIS A 9 -12.47 3.12 -3.46
CA HIS A 9 -12.78 3.01 -4.89
C HIS A 9 -12.35 1.67 -5.49
N LEU A 10 -11.24 1.08 -5.02
CA LEU A 10 -10.74 -0.20 -5.52
C LEU A 10 -11.51 -1.40 -4.96
N ARG A 11 -12.34 -1.22 -3.92
CA ARG A 11 -13.12 -2.31 -3.32
C ARG A 11 -14.10 -2.96 -4.32
N SER A 12 -14.64 -2.19 -5.26
CA SER A 12 -15.51 -2.71 -6.33
C SER A 12 -14.79 -3.66 -7.29
N LEU A 13 -13.45 -3.60 -7.35
CA LEU A 13 -12.62 -4.44 -8.23
C LEU A 13 -12.10 -5.71 -7.54
N ALA A 14 -12.32 -5.87 -6.23
CA ALA A 14 -11.71 -6.95 -5.44
C ALA A 14 -12.06 -8.35 -5.98
N GLY A 15 -13.28 -8.57 -6.48
CA GLY A 15 -13.70 -9.86 -7.04
C GLY A 15 -13.16 -10.15 -8.45
N ARG A 16 -12.53 -9.18 -9.13
CA ARG A 16 -12.09 -9.30 -10.54
C ARG A 16 -10.61 -9.66 -10.68
N HIS A 17 -9.83 -9.55 -9.61
CA HIS A 17 -8.37 -9.72 -9.63
C HIS A 17 -7.93 -10.69 -8.54
N GLY A 18 -8.18 -11.98 -8.76
CA GLY A 18 -7.74 -13.04 -7.85
C GLY A 18 -6.22 -13.08 -7.67
N GLY A 19 -5.77 -13.41 -6.46
CA GLY A 19 -4.35 -13.48 -6.10
C GLY A 19 -3.63 -12.14 -6.19
N THR A 20 -4.34 -11.03 -5.97
CA THR A 20 -3.77 -9.68 -5.97
C THR A 20 -4.12 -8.96 -4.68
N LEU A 21 -3.08 -8.51 -3.96
CA LEU A 21 -3.21 -7.63 -2.81
C LEU A 21 -2.92 -6.20 -3.26
N VAL A 22 -3.90 -5.32 -3.07
CA VAL A 22 -3.67 -3.87 -3.22
C VAL A 22 -3.33 -3.25 -1.87
N LEU A 23 -2.16 -2.63 -1.76
CA LEU A 23 -1.76 -1.82 -0.62
C LEU A 23 -1.99 -0.33 -0.94
N ALA A 24 -3.10 0.19 -0.43
CA ALA A 24 -3.47 1.60 -0.47
C ALA A 24 -3.46 2.20 0.94
N ALA A 25 -2.42 1.86 1.70
CA ALA A 25 -2.12 2.40 3.02
C ALA A 25 -0.72 3.00 2.95
N GLY A 26 -0.62 4.30 3.23
CA GLY A 26 0.60 5.08 3.11
C GLY A 26 0.39 6.48 3.68
N VAL A 27 1.46 7.26 3.71
CA VAL A 27 1.47 8.61 4.28
C VAL A 27 0.54 9.53 3.50
N SER A 28 -0.49 10.05 4.15
CA SER A 28 -1.55 10.78 3.45
C SER A 28 -1.15 12.19 3.03
N TRP A 29 -0.03 12.72 3.52
CA TRP A 29 0.42 14.07 3.21
C TRP A 29 1.94 14.25 3.35
N ALA A 30 2.67 14.10 2.23
CA ALA A 30 4.14 14.15 2.19
C ALA A 30 4.78 15.44 2.76
N ALA A 31 4.10 16.60 2.67
CA ALA A 31 4.67 17.89 3.06
C ALA A 31 4.90 18.08 4.58
N HIS A 32 4.30 17.23 5.43
CA HIS A 32 4.50 17.22 6.88
C HIS A 32 4.79 15.81 7.43
N THR A 33 5.15 14.87 6.56
CA THR A 33 5.47 13.50 6.95
C THR A 33 6.84 13.46 7.63
N SER A 34 6.90 12.90 8.84
CA SER A 34 8.18 12.72 9.52
C SER A 34 8.98 11.54 8.92
N PRO A 35 10.31 11.50 9.06
CA PRO A 35 11.10 10.32 8.69
C PRO A 35 10.59 9.01 9.32
N ALA A 36 10.04 9.09 10.54
CA ALA A 36 9.45 7.95 11.23
C ALA A 36 8.19 7.42 10.52
N ASP A 37 7.39 8.30 9.92
CA ASP A 37 6.21 7.90 9.16
C ASP A 37 6.58 7.19 7.86
N PHE A 38 7.63 7.66 7.17
CA PHE A 38 8.19 6.96 6.02
C PHE A 38 8.80 5.60 6.41
N ALA A 39 9.50 5.51 7.53
CA ALA A 39 10.04 4.24 8.03
C ALA A 39 8.91 3.24 8.35
N ARG A 40 7.79 3.69 8.93
CA ARG A 40 6.62 2.84 9.17
C ARG A 40 5.96 2.37 7.86
N GLU A 41 5.88 3.24 6.85
CA GLU A 41 5.40 2.84 5.53
C GLU A 41 6.33 1.80 4.88
N ALA A 42 7.64 2.01 4.91
CA ALA A 42 8.62 1.08 4.37
C ALA A 42 8.51 -0.30 5.03
N ALA A 43 8.46 -0.34 6.37
CA ALA A 43 8.29 -1.58 7.12
C ALA A 43 6.99 -2.31 6.75
N LEU A 44 5.88 -1.58 6.56
CA LEU A 44 4.61 -2.15 6.12
C LEU A 44 4.71 -2.72 4.69
N VAL A 45 5.38 -2.01 3.78
CA VAL A 45 5.57 -2.46 2.39
C VAL A 45 6.40 -3.74 2.37
N GLU A 46 7.53 -3.77 3.08
CA GLU A 46 8.41 -4.94 3.18
C GLU A 46 7.68 -6.16 3.76
N GLU A 47 6.90 -5.97 4.82
CA GLU A 47 6.07 -7.03 5.42
C GLU A 47 5.11 -7.63 4.39
N LYS A 48 4.44 -6.78 3.59
CA LYS A 48 3.47 -7.27 2.58
C LYS A 48 4.15 -7.87 1.36
N ILE A 49 5.34 -7.42 0.98
CA ILE A 49 6.15 -8.08 -0.04
C ILE A 49 6.45 -9.52 0.42
N ALA A 50 6.97 -9.70 1.63
CA ALA A 50 7.31 -11.02 2.15
C ALA A 50 6.08 -11.94 2.21
N ALA A 51 4.93 -11.43 2.66
CA ALA A 51 3.69 -12.19 2.70
C ALA A 51 3.20 -12.62 1.30
N CYS A 52 3.22 -11.70 0.33
CA CYS A 52 2.81 -12.01 -1.05
C CYS A 52 3.75 -13.01 -1.73
N LEU A 53 5.06 -12.93 -1.48
CA LEU A 53 6.01 -13.92 -1.96
C LEU A 53 5.72 -15.31 -1.39
N ALA A 54 5.39 -15.40 -0.10
CA ALA A 54 5.05 -16.67 0.53
C ALA A 54 3.72 -17.26 0.05
N SER A 55 2.72 -16.42 -0.26
CA SER A 55 1.40 -16.85 -0.74
C SER A 55 1.29 -17.01 -2.26
N GLY A 56 2.29 -16.55 -3.02
CA GLY A 56 2.24 -16.48 -4.48
C GLY A 56 1.30 -15.40 -5.01
N GLU A 57 0.91 -14.44 -4.16
CA GLU A 57 0.07 -13.31 -4.55
C GLU A 57 0.89 -12.16 -5.14
N ARG A 58 0.23 -11.32 -5.94
CA ARG A 58 0.80 -10.11 -6.50
C ARG A 58 0.50 -8.91 -5.61
N LEU A 59 1.53 -8.15 -5.22
CA LEU A 59 1.35 -6.89 -4.51
C LEU A 59 1.28 -5.72 -5.51
N VAL A 60 0.25 -4.89 -5.40
CA VAL A 60 0.17 -3.58 -6.07
C VAL A 60 0.19 -2.51 -5.00
N PHE A 61 1.26 -1.73 -4.96
CA PHE A 61 1.45 -0.65 -3.98
C PHE A 61 1.24 0.72 -4.62
N PHE A 62 0.40 1.55 -4.01
CA PHE A 62 0.20 2.94 -4.40
C PHE A 62 0.97 3.85 -3.45
N SER A 63 2.16 4.29 -3.86
CA SER A 63 3.01 5.17 -3.07
C SER A 63 2.62 6.64 -3.24
N THR A 64 2.19 7.27 -2.14
CA THR A 64 2.09 8.73 -2.03
C THR A 64 3.43 9.38 -1.65
N ALA A 65 4.41 8.60 -1.18
CA ALA A 65 5.78 9.07 -0.96
C ALA A 65 6.49 9.48 -2.26
N SER A 66 6.07 8.94 -3.41
CA SER A 66 6.59 9.31 -4.74
C SER A 66 6.45 10.80 -5.08
N THR A 67 5.58 11.54 -4.39
CA THR A 67 5.42 13.00 -4.58
C THR A 67 6.30 13.83 -3.63
N GLY A 68 7.04 13.18 -2.73
CA GLY A 68 7.95 13.81 -1.75
C GLY A 68 9.41 13.34 -1.80
N MET A 69 9.76 12.40 -2.70
CA MET A 69 11.14 12.09 -3.11
C MET A 69 11.54 12.97 -4.30
#